data_AF-A0A016TEQ8-F1
#
_entry.id   AF-A0A016TEQ8-F1
#
_cell.length_a   1.000
_cell.length_b   1.000
_cell.length_c   1.000
_cell.angle_alpha   90.00
_cell.angle_beta   90.00
_cell.angle_gamma   90.00
#
_symmetry.space_group_name_H-M   'P 1'
#
loop_
_entity.id
_entity.type
_entity.pdbx_description
1 polymer ?
#
loop_
_entity_poly.entity_id
_entity_poly.type
_entity_poly.pdbx_seq_one_letter_code
_entity_poly.pdbx_strand_id
1 'polypeptide(L)'
;MPFGQVPVLEVDGKQLAQSSAISRYLARKFGLAGKTPFEDAVVDSIADQCADFRIESRPYFYATIGLKEGDPVKAHMEKVRAIPNLKKWIENSPVRPF
;
A
#
# COMPACT_ATOMS: atom_id res chain seq x y z
N MET A 1 -11.50 1.22 24.11
CA MET A 1 -10.94 0.70 22.84
C MET A 1 -12.01 0.78 21.76
N PRO A 2 -11.99 1.84 20.92
CA PRO A 2 -12.97 1.98 19.85
C PRO A 2 -12.83 0.82 18.85
N PHE A 3 -13.96 0.22 18.46
CA PHE A 3 -14.06 -0.88 17.47
C PHE A 3 -13.34 -2.20 17.82
N GLY A 4 -12.78 -2.35 19.03
CA GLY A 4 -12.11 -3.60 19.44
C GLY A 4 -10.88 -3.96 18.60
N GLN A 5 -10.28 -2.98 17.92
CA GLN A 5 -9.12 -3.16 17.03
C GLN A 5 -7.97 -2.23 17.45
N VAL A 6 -6.75 -2.65 17.12
CA VAL A 6 -5.55 -1.82 17.20
C VAL A 6 -5.15 -1.37 15.79
N PRO A 7 -4.48 -0.20 15.63
CA PRO A 7 -4.01 0.72 16.68
C PRO A 7 -5.09 1.68 17.23
N VAL A 8 -4.84 2.17 18.46
CA VAL A 8 -5.61 3.23 19.13
C VAL A 8 -4.64 4.27 19.69
N LEU A 9 -4.89 5.55 19.40
CA LEU A 9 -4.22 6.70 20.00
C LEU A 9 -5.13 7.29 21.09
N GLU A 10 -4.57 7.65 22.23
CA GLU A 10 -5.28 8.39 23.28
C GLU A 10 -4.70 9.81 23.40
N VAL A 11 -5.58 10.82 23.38
CA VAL A 11 -5.22 12.23 23.55
C VAL A 11 -6.21 12.85 24.52
N ASP A 12 -5.72 13.34 25.66
CA ASP A 12 -6.53 13.99 26.70
C ASP A 12 -7.74 13.16 27.14
N GLY A 13 -7.53 11.85 27.31
CA GLY A 13 -8.59 10.88 27.67
C GLY A 13 -9.57 10.54 26.55
N LYS A 14 -9.40 11.09 25.34
CA LYS A 14 -10.18 10.74 24.15
C LYS A 14 -9.44 9.70 23.31
N GLN A 15 -10.14 8.64 22.93
CA GLN A 15 -9.56 7.57 22.12
C GLN A 15 -9.91 7.74 20.63
N LEU A 16 -8.89 7.63 19.78
CA LEU A 16 -8.97 7.64 18.32
C LEU A 16 -8.43 6.31 17.79
N ALA A 17 -9.25 5.57 17.06
CA ALA A 17 -8.84 4.32 16.40
C ALA A 17 -8.62 4.54 14.89
N GLN A 18 -8.17 3.50 14.19
CA GLN A 18 -7.77 3.49 12.77
C GLN A 18 -6.45 4.19 12.50
N SER A 19 -5.48 3.44 11.96
CA SER A 19 -4.12 3.91 11.70
C SER A 19 -4.08 5.16 10.82
N SER A 20 -4.83 5.19 9.71
CA SER A 20 -4.88 6.35 8.82
C SER A 20 -5.47 7.60 9.48
N ALA A 21 -6.50 7.43 10.32
CA ALA A 21 -7.11 8.55 11.05
C ALA A 21 -6.15 9.13 12.10
N ILE A 22 -5.43 8.25 12.80
CA ILE A 22 -4.37 8.62 13.75
C ILE A 22 -3.26 9.40 13.03
N SER A 23 -2.76 8.90 11.90
CA SER A 23 -1.72 9.57 11.11
C SER A 23 -2.16 10.97 10.65
N ARG A 24 -3.39 11.10 10.12
CA ARG A 24 -3.95 12.40 9.69
C ARG A 24 -4.08 13.38 10.86
N TYR A 25 -4.56 12.90 12.02
CA TYR A 25 -4.66 13.72 13.23
C TYR A 25 -3.28 14.26 13.67
N LEU A 26 -2.28 13.38 13.74
CA LEU A 26 -0.92 13.77 14.13
C LEU A 26 -0.28 14.69 13.08
N ALA A 27 -0.48 14.44 11.79
CA ALA A 27 0.02 15.29 10.72
C ALA A 27 -0.51 16.71 10.85
N ARG A 28 -1.81 16.90 11.10
CA ARG A 28 -2.40 18.23 11.33
C ARG A 28 -1.88 18.86 12.63
N LYS A 29 -1.78 18.09 13.71
CA LYS A 29 -1.31 18.56 15.02
C LYS A 29 0.13 19.10 14.98
N PHE A 30 0.99 18.51 14.15
CA PHE A 30 2.40 18.87 14.05
C PHE A 30 2.76 19.65 12.77
N GLY A 31 1.77 20.15 12.03
CA GLY A 31 2.01 20.97 10.84
C GLY A 31 2.66 20.22 9.66
N LEU A 32 2.45 18.90 9.58
CA LEU A 32 2.90 18.02 8.50
C LEU A 32 1.81 17.73 7.46
N ALA A 33 0.59 18.22 7.68
CA ALA A 33 -0.52 18.13 6.74
C ALA A 33 -0.40 19.21 5.62
N GLY A 34 -1.31 19.16 4.65
CA GLY A 34 -1.37 20.16 3.59
C GLY A 34 -1.66 21.56 4.14
N LYS A 35 -1.13 22.59 3.48
CA LYS A 35 -1.38 24.00 3.84
C LYS A 35 -2.71 24.52 3.29
N THR A 36 -3.28 23.81 2.32
CA THR A 36 -4.55 24.15 1.69
C THR A 36 -5.48 22.93 1.67
N PRO A 37 -6.80 23.11 1.55
CA PRO A 37 -7.74 22.00 1.43
C PRO A 37 -7.42 21.05 0.27
N PHE A 38 -6.85 21.56 -0.82
CA PHE A 38 -6.46 20.74 -1.96
C PHE A 38 -5.19 19.92 -1.67
N GLU A 39 -4.20 20.50 -0.99
CA GLU A 39 -3.01 19.74 -0.56
C GLU A 39 -3.38 18.63 0.44
N ASP A 40 -4.32 18.89 1.36
CA ASP A 40 -4.87 17.85 2.24
C ASP A 40 -5.55 16.73 1.45
N ALA A 41 -6.36 17.08 0.43
CA ALA A 41 -6.99 16.09 -0.44
C ALA A 41 -5.97 15.25 -1.22
N VAL A 42 -4.86 15.85 -1.67
CA VAL A 42 -3.75 15.12 -2.31
C VAL A 42 -3.13 14.12 -1.34
N VAL A 43 -2.83 14.52 -0.11
CA VAL A 43 -2.30 13.61 0.92
C VAL A 43 -3.27 12.46 1.19
N ASP A 44 -4.58 12.75 1.27
CA ASP A 44 -5.61 11.75 1.50
C ASP A 44 -5.68 10.76 0.33
N SER A 45 -5.65 11.24 -0.91
CA SER A 45 -5.64 10.38 -2.11
C SER A 45 -4.42 9.44 -2.15
N ILE A 46 -3.25 9.90 -1.72
CA ILE A 46 -2.04 9.08 -1.65
C ILE A 46 -2.20 8.00 -0.57
N ALA A 47 -2.72 8.37 0.60
CA ALA A 47 -2.97 7.43 1.69
C ALA A 47 -3.96 6.33 1.29
N ASP A 48 -5.00 6.69 0.52
CA ASP A 48 -6.00 5.76 0.02
C ASP A 48 -5.41 4.85 -1.08
N GLN A 49 -4.62 5.40 -2.01
CA GLN A 49 -3.87 4.61 -2.99
C GLN A 49 -2.92 3.59 -2.32
N CYS A 50 -2.25 3.98 -1.23
CA CYS A 50 -1.43 3.06 -0.44
C CYS A 50 -2.25 1.97 0.24
N ALA A 51 -3.50 2.25 0.64
CA ALA A 51 -4.40 1.25 1.20
C ALA A 51 -4.84 0.23 0.14
N ASP A 52 -5.24 0.69 -1.04
CA ASP A 52 -5.61 -0.16 -2.17
C ASP A 52 -4.44 -1.06 -2.61
N PHE A 53 -3.25 -0.48 -2.74
CA PHE A 53 -2.04 -1.24 -3.04
C PHE A 53 -1.75 -2.31 -1.98
N ARG A 54 -2.00 -2.02 -0.69
CA ARG A 54 -1.82 -3.00 0.39
C ARG A 54 -2.77 -4.18 0.27
N ILE A 55 -4.00 -3.94 -0.18
CA ILE A 55 -5.01 -4.99 -0.40
C ILE A 55 -4.61 -5.85 -1.60
N GLU A 56 -4.19 -5.22 -2.69
CA GLU A 56 -3.77 -5.92 -3.91
C GLU A 56 -2.46 -6.70 -3.71
N SER A 57 -1.52 -6.14 -2.94
CA SER A 57 -0.24 -6.77 -2.61
C SER A 57 -0.36 -7.88 -1.55
N ARG A 58 -1.47 -7.94 -0.82
CA ARG A 58 -1.74 -8.89 0.27
C ARG A 58 -1.42 -10.36 -0.03
N PRO A 59 -1.84 -10.98 -1.16
CA PRO A 59 -1.49 -12.36 -1.47
C PRO A 59 0.02 -12.57 -1.64
N TYR A 60 0.74 -11.60 -2.21
CA TYR A 60 2.19 -11.64 -2.38
C TYR A 60 2.89 -11.52 -1.04
N PHE A 61 2.48 -10.54 -0.23
CA PHE A 61 3.03 -10.31 1.10
C PHE A 61 2.90 -11.56 1.98
N TYR A 62 1.71 -12.18 2.02
CA TYR A 62 1.48 -13.38 2.82
C TYR A 62 2.29 -14.60 2.35
N ALA A 63 2.57 -14.72 1.05
CA ALA A 63 3.47 -15.77 0.57
C ALA A 63 4.95 -15.48 0.89
N THR A 64 5.39 -14.22 0.77
CA THR A 64 6.78 -13.84 1.10
C THR A 64 7.11 -14.04 2.57
N ILE A 65 6.13 -13.90 3.47
CA ILE A 65 6.31 -14.13 4.92
C ILE A 65 5.95 -15.56 5.35
N GLY A 66 5.74 -16.49 4.41
CA GLY A 66 5.51 -17.91 4.69
C GLY A 66 4.15 -18.26 5.29
N LEU A 67 3.20 -17.32 5.32
CA LEU A 67 1.85 -17.53 5.88
C LEU A 67 0.85 -18.11 4.86
N LYS A 68 1.25 -18.24 3.59
CA LYS A 68 0.45 -18.89 2.55
C LYS A 68 1.34 -19.77 1.68
N GLU A 69 0.98 -21.05 1.55
CA GLU A 69 1.63 -21.95 0.58
C GLU A 69 1.26 -21.56 -0.85
N GLY A 70 2.29 -21.54 -1.71
CA GLY A 70 2.22 -21.09 -3.10
C GLY A 70 3.11 -19.89 -3.35
N ASP A 71 3.61 -19.77 -4.58
CA ASP A 71 4.40 -18.63 -5.03
C ASP A 71 3.52 -17.71 -5.91
N PRO A 72 2.67 -16.85 -5.31
CA PRO A 72 1.87 -15.89 -6.06
C PRO A 72 2.75 -14.91 -6.83
N VAL A 73 3.99 -14.67 -6.40
CA VAL A 73 4.96 -13.84 -7.14
C VAL A 73 5.29 -14.52 -8.46
N LYS A 74 5.57 -15.83 -8.46
CA LYS A 74 5.78 -16.59 -9.70
C LYS A 74 4.52 -16.62 -10.58
N ALA A 75 3.33 -16.86 -10.01
CA ALA A 75 2.09 -16.87 -10.78
C ALA A 75 1.75 -15.51 -11.42
N HIS A 76 2.03 -14.39 -10.72
CA HIS A 76 1.87 -13.06 -11.28
C HIS A 76 2.96 -12.71 -12.30
N MET A 77 4.22 -13.10 -12.04
CA MET A 77 5.29 -12.97 -13.03
C MET A 77 4.96 -13.71 -14.32
N GLU A 78 4.41 -14.92 -14.24
CA GLU A 78 3.97 -15.70 -15.41
C GLU A 78 2.83 -14.98 -16.15
N LYS A 79 1.83 -14.45 -15.44
CA LYS A 79 0.75 -13.65 -16.05
C LYS A 79 1.27 -12.39 -16.75
N VAL A 80 2.17 -11.64 -16.11
CA VAL A 80 2.77 -10.44 -16.68
C VAL A 80 3.60 -10.79 -17.92
N ARG A 81 4.43 -11.84 -17.85
CA ARG A 81 5.22 -12.34 -18.99
C ARG A 81 4.38 -12.92 -20.12
N ALA A 82 3.15 -13.36 -19.85
CA ALA A 82 2.21 -13.83 -20.87
C ALA A 82 1.54 -12.68 -21.66
N ILE A 83 1.68 -11.41 -21.25
CA ILE A 83 1.12 -10.27 -21.97
C ILE A 83 1.71 -10.25 -23.40
N PRO A 84 0.89 -10.29 -24.47
CA PRO A 84 1.38 -10.46 -25.84
C PRO A 84 2.45 -9.45 -26.26
N ASN A 85 2.27 -8.19 -25.88
CA ASN A 85 3.23 -7.12 -26.20
C ASN A 85 4.54 -7.27 -25.40
N LEU A 86 4.46 -7.67 -24.13
CA LEU A 86 5.64 -7.89 -23.30
C LEU A 86 6.40 -9.14 -23.75
N LYS A 87 5.68 -10.21 -24.10
CA LYS A 87 6.27 -11.43 -24.63
C LYS A 87 7.06 -11.15 -25.91
N LYS A 88 6.44 -10.48 -26.89
CA LYS A 88 7.10 -10.03 -28.12
C LYS A 88 8.29 -9.13 -27.83
N TRP A 89 8.20 -8.25 -26.84
CA TRP A 89 9.30 -7.37 -26.46
C TRP A 89 10.46 -8.15 -25.83
N ILE A 90 10.19 -9.08 -24.91
CA ILE A 90 11.21 -9.94 -24.27
C ILE A 90 11.94 -10.77 -25.33
N GLU A 91 11.21 -11.37 -26.27
CA GLU A 91 11.77 -12.21 -27.35
C GLU A 91 12.67 -11.42 -28.30
N ASN A 92 12.38 -10.13 -28.53
CA ASN A 92 13.14 -9.26 -29.42
C ASN A 92 14.12 -8.31 -28.70
N SER A 93 14.20 -8.38 -27.37
CA SER A 93 15.07 -7.50 -26.58
C SER A 93 16.52 -7.95 -26.69
N PRO A 94 17.47 -7.06 -27.02
CA PRO A 94 18.88 -7.40 -27.00
C PRO A 94 19.31 -7.79 -25.58
N VAL A 95 20.03 -8.90 -25.45
CA VAL A 95 20.60 -9.33 -24.17
C VAL A 95 21.60 -8.28 -23.74
N ARG A 96 21.31 -7.60 -22.62
CA ARG A 96 22.20 -6.58 -22.10
C ARG A 96 23.39 -7.27 -21.40
N PRO A 97 24.64 -6.85 -21.68
CA PRO A 97 25.82 -7.42 -21.04
C PRO A 97 25.95 -6.81 -19.65
N PHE A 98 25.17 -7.31 -18.70
CA PHE A 98 25.41 -7.10 -17.27
C PHE A 98 25.48 -8.47 -16.60
#